data_AF-A0A383CU79-F1
#
_entry.id   AF-A0A383CU79-F1
#
_cell.length_a   1.000
_cell.length_b   1.000
_cell.length_c   1.000
_cell.angle_alpha   90.00
_cell.angle_beta   90.00
_cell.angle_gamma   90.00
#
_symmetry.space_group_name_H-M   'P 1'
#
loop_
_entity.id
_entity.type
_entity.pdbx_description
1 polymer ?
#
loop_
_entity_poly.entity_id
_entity_poly.type
_entity_poly.pdbx_seq_one_letter_code
_entity_poly.pdbx_strand_id
1 'polypeptide(L)'
;MMVETIFDTLNAKAALFAILGLFEERGASVPLMVSGTITDNSGRTLTGQTTEAFYNSIRHAELFSVGLNCALGAEQIRPYLEEMAGIAEMPVSCHPNAGLPNAFGEYDETPDVTSSIIREFAEAGFVNIVGGCCGTVPAHIEAIVDAVAGIPPRTVPTLEPRCRLSGLEPFTIGPDSLFANIGERTNVTGSKKFRELITEGAYESAVEVARQQVASGAQMLDVNMDEGLLDSVEAMTTF
;
A
#
# COMPACT_ATOMS: atom_id res chain seq x y z
N MET A 1 -0.99 13.10 -13.04
CA MET A 1 -2.23 12.75 -12.31
C MET A 1 -1.82 12.08 -11.01
N MET A 2 -2.55 12.27 -9.91
CA MET A 2 -2.26 11.62 -8.64
C MET A 2 -3.50 10.92 -8.09
N VAL A 3 -3.36 9.65 -7.72
CA VAL A 3 -4.34 8.93 -6.89
C VAL A 3 -3.83 8.99 -5.47
N GLU A 4 -4.44 9.84 -4.64
CA GLU A 4 -3.95 10.14 -3.29
C GLU A 4 -4.95 9.76 -2.20
N THR A 5 -4.46 9.82 -0.96
CA THR A 5 -5.24 9.55 0.25
C THR A 5 -5.87 8.16 0.20
N ILE A 6 -5.09 7.19 -0.25
CA ILE A 6 -5.55 5.81 -0.41
C ILE A 6 -5.57 5.13 0.95
N PHE A 7 -6.79 4.90 1.44
CA PHE A 7 -7.07 4.09 2.61
C PHE A 7 -7.37 2.62 2.28
N ASP A 8 -7.76 2.35 1.03
CA ASP A 8 -8.12 1.03 0.51
C ASP A 8 -7.39 0.77 -0.82
N THR A 9 -6.56 -0.26 -0.83
CA THR A 9 -5.71 -0.61 -1.97
C THR A 9 -6.48 -1.23 -3.13
N LEU A 10 -7.62 -1.87 -2.89
CA LEU A 10 -8.48 -2.38 -3.95
C LEU A 10 -9.07 -1.23 -4.76
N ASN A 11 -9.52 -0.17 -4.08
CA ASN A 11 -9.98 1.07 -4.73
C ASN A 11 -8.86 1.72 -5.55
N ALA A 12 -7.64 1.75 -5.04
CA ALA A 12 -6.48 2.25 -5.79
C ALA A 12 -6.20 1.41 -7.03
N LYS A 13 -6.23 0.07 -6.92
CA LYS A 13 -6.06 -0.81 -8.08
C LYS A 13 -7.16 -0.64 -9.11
N ALA A 14 -8.41 -0.42 -8.69
CA ALA A 14 -9.51 -0.12 -9.61
C ALA A 14 -9.28 1.21 -10.34
N ALA A 15 -8.82 2.26 -9.64
CA ALA A 15 -8.46 3.54 -10.26
C ALA A 15 -7.29 3.39 -11.25
N LEU A 16 -6.23 2.67 -10.86
CA LEU A 16 -5.08 2.39 -11.72
C LEU A 16 -5.51 1.61 -12.97
N PHE A 17 -6.33 0.57 -12.81
CA PHE A 17 -6.86 -0.19 -13.94
C PHE A 17 -7.63 0.71 -14.92
N ALA A 18 -8.52 1.57 -14.43
CA ALA A 18 -9.28 2.49 -15.27
C ALA A 18 -8.38 3.51 -15.99
N ILE A 19 -7.39 4.09 -15.28
CA ILE A 19 -6.46 5.07 -15.85
C ILE A 19 -5.59 4.44 -16.92
N LEU A 20 -4.99 3.28 -16.63
CA LEU A 20 -4.11 2.59 -17.56
C LEU A 20 -4.87 2.07 -18.78
N GLY A 21 -6.10 1.57 -18.61
CA GLY A 21 -6.96 1.22 -19.74
C GLY A 21 -7.28 2.42 -20.64
N LEU A 22 -7.52 3.59 -20.05
CA LEU A 22 -7.74 4.83 -20.82
C LEU A 22 -6.48 5.29 -21.56
N PHE A 23 -5.30 5.12 -20.95
CA PHE A 23 -4.01 5.39 -21.59
C PHE A 23 -3.80 4.52 -22.82
N GLU A 24 -4.10 3.22 -22.69
CA GLU A 24 -4.05 2.27 -23.79
C GLU A 24 -5.04 2.65 -24.91
N GLU A 25 -6.32 2.89 -24.58
CA GLU A 25 -7.36 3.25 -25.55
C GLU A 25 -7.00 4.51 -26.35
N ARG A 26 -6.41 5.52 -25.68
CA ARG A 26 -6.12 6.82 -26.29
C ARG A 26 -4.70 6.94 -26.85
N GLY A 27 -3.85 5.94 -26.67
CA GLY A 27 -2.42 6.02 -26.99
C GLY A 27 -1.73 7.19 -26.26
N ALA A 28 -2.17 7.50 -25.05
CA ALA A 28 -1.68 8.62 -24.25
C ALA A 28 -0.93 8.08 -23.02
N SER A 29 0.04 8.84 -22.53
CA SER A 29 0.69 8.56 -21.26
C SER A 29 1.01 9.87 -20.57
N VAL A 30 0.59 10.00 -19.31
CA VAL A 30 0.95 11.11 -18.44
C VAL A 30 1.54 10.58 -17.14
N PRO A 31 2.47 11.30 -16.50
CA PRO A 31 3.02 10.89 -15.21
C PRO A 31 1.93 10.60 -14.18
N LEU A 32 1.94 9.39 -13.64
CA LEU A 32 0.97 8.91 -12.65
C LEU A 32 1.65 8.74 -11.30
N MET A 33 1.13 9.43 -10.29
CA MET A 33 1.59 9.36 -8.91
C MET A 33 0.56 8.59 -8.08
N VAL A 34 1.02 7.85 -7.07
CA VAL A 34 0.16 7.21 -6.09
C VAL A 34 0.61 7.58 -4.69
N SER A 35 -0.31 7.97 -3.83
CA SER A 35 -0.02 8.29 -2.42
C SER A 35 -0.98 7.54 -1.49
N GLY A 36 -0.40 6.67 -0.67
CA GLY A 36 -1.11 5.93 0.38
C GLY A 36 -1.31 6.78 1.63
N THR A 37 -2.23 6.36 2.49
CA THR A 37 -2.39 6.94 3.82
C THR A 37 -2.36 5.85 4.89
N ILE A 38 -1.37 5.96 5.77
CA ILE A 38 -1.30 5.18 7.01
C ILE A 38 -2.18 5.89 8.04
N THR A 39 -3.18 5.20 8.57
CA THR A 39 -4.26 5.85 9.34
C THR A 39 -3.86 6.22 10.77
N ASP A 40 -2.92 5.49 11.36
CA ASP A 40 -2.48 5.69 12.73
C ASP A 40 -1.09 5.03 12.97
N ASN A 41 -0.64 5.07 14.23
CA ASN A 41 0.65 4.52 14.66
C ASN A 41 0.74 2.98 14.55
N SER A 42 -0.31 2.27 14.14
CA SER A 42 -0.22 0.83 13.83
C SER A 42 0.58 0.55 12.55
N GLY A 43 0.80 1.56 11.71
CA GLY A 43 1.54 1.41 10.47
C GLY A 43 0.75 0.77 9.34
N ARG A 44 -0.58 0.88 9.38
CA ARG A 44 -1.47 0.29 8.40
C ARG A 44 -2.38 1.30 7.72
N THR A 45 -2.79 0.98 6.51
CA THR A 45 -3.95 1.62 5.86
C THR A 45 -5.24 1.29 6.63
N LEU A 46 -6.35 1.94 6.30
CA LEU A 46 -7.65 1.68 6.94
C LEU A 46 -8.09 0.22 6.79
N THR A 47 -7.74 -0.41 5.66
CA THR A 47 -8.02 -1.82 5.39
C THR A 47 -6.98 -2.78 6.00
N GLY A 48 -6.02 -2.26 6.77
CA GLY A 48 -5.07 -3.06 7.54
C GLY A 48 -3.79 -3.43 6.80
N GLN A 49 -3.51 -2.85 5.63
CA GLN A 49 -2.33 -3.19 4.84
C GLN A 49 -1.09 -2.41 5.31
N THR A 50 0.07 -3.08 5.44
CA THR A 50 1.36 -2.42 5.76
C THR A 50 1.95 -1.69 4.56
N THR A 51 2.97 -0.84 4.77
CA THR A 51 3.60 -0.03 3.72
C THR A 51 4.16 -0.89 2.58
N GLU A 52 4.93 -1.93 2.89
CA GLU A 52 5.50 -2.80 1.85
C GLU A 52 4.42 -3.59 1.11
N ALA A 53 3.41 -4.08 1.82
CA ALA A 53 2.26 -4.75 1.21
C ALA A 53 1.52 -3.83 0.23
N PHE A 54 1.28 -2.58 0.62
CA PHE A 54 0.69 -1.56 -0.22
C PHE A 54 1.52 -1.33 -1.48
N TYR A 55 2.82 -1.08 -1.34
CA TYR A 55 3.72 -0.88 -2.47
C TYR A 55 3.73 -2.09 -3.44
N ASN A 56 3.91 -3.30 -2.92
CA ASN A 56 3.91 -4.53 -3.72
C ASN A 56 2.59 -4.71 -4.50
N SER A 57 1.47 -4.27 -3.92
CA SER A 57 0.14 -4.35 -4.54
C SER A 57 -0.04 -3.41 -5.73
N ILE A 58 0.68 -2.29 -5.80
CA ILE A 58 0.51 -1.25 -6.83
C ILE A 58 1.73 -1.06 -7.75
N ARG A 59 2.90 -1.63 -7.43
CA ARG A 59 4.16 -1.41 -8.18
C ARG A 59 4.09 -1.75 -9.67
N HIS A 60 3.14 -2.59 -10.07
CA HIS A 60 2.91 -3.00 -11.46
C HIS A 60 2.45 -1.85 -12.37
N ALA A 61 2.05 -0.70 -11.81
CA ALA A 61 1.52 0.44 -12.56
C ALA A 61 2.60 1.42 -13.10
N GLU A 62 3.89 1.11 -12.97
CA GLU A 62 5.01 1.91 -13.53
C GLU A 62 4.90 3.42 -13.22
N LEU A 63 4.67 3.73 -11.95
CA LEU A 63 4.36 5.07 -11.48
C LEU A 63 5.54 6.04 -11.62
N PHE A 64 5.22 7.31 -11.84
CA PHE A 64 6.17 8.42 -11.75
C PHE A 64 6.68 8.62 -10.32
N SER A 65 5.81 8.43 -9.33
CA SER A 65 6.21 8.35 -7.91
C SER A 65 5.20 7.55 -7.09
N VAL A 66 5.67 7.03 -5.96
CA VAL A 66 4.84 6.45 -4.91
C VAL A 66 5.09 7.19 -3.60
N GLY A 67 4.12 7.31 -2.71
CA GLY A 67 4.34 8.07 -1.50
C GLY A 67 3.31 7.87 -0.41
N LEU A 68 3.41 8.70 0.61
CA LEU A 68 2.48 8.77 1.73
C LEU A 68 2.01 10.22 1.96
N ASN A 69 0.72 10.38 2.25
CA ASN A 69 0.12 11.68 2.60
C ASN A 69 -0.98 11.53 3.65
N CYS A 70 -1.31 12.64 4.32
CA CYS A 70 -2.42 12.77 5.25
C CYS A 70 -2.33 11.86 6.49
N ALA A 71 -3.39 11.92 7.32
CA ALA A 71 -3.62 11.27 8.62
C ALA A 71 -2.58 11.56 9.71
N LEU A 72 -1.30 11.39 9.40
CA LEU A 72 -0.17 11.59 10.28
C LEU A 72 0.52 12.94 10.01
N GLY A 73 1.08 13.51 11.08
CA GLY A 73 2.03 14.60 10.98
C GLY A 73 3.40 14.10 10.50
N ALA A 74 4.32 15.04 10.25
CA ALA A 74 5.66 14.70 9.76
C ALA A 74 6.41 13.79 10.75
N GLU A 75 6.32 14.02 12.06
CA GLU A 75 7.00 13.16 13.03
C GLU A 75 6.53 11.69 12.97
N GLN A 76 5.21 11.46 12.90
CA GLN A 76 4.63 10.12 12.95
C GLN A 76 4.75 9.34 11.64
N ILE A 77 4.83 10.03 10.49
CA ILE A 77 4.92 9.36 9.19
C ILE A 77 6.31 8.78 8.89
N ARG A 78 7.35 9.28 9.59
CA ARG A 78 8.77 8.96 9.37
C ARG A 78 9.08 7.46 9.21
N PRO A 79 8.71 6.55 10.13
CA PRO A 79 9.10 5.14 10.02
C PRO A 79 8.54 4.48 8.74
N TYR A 80 7.33 4.84 8.34
CA TYR A 80 6.67 4.30 7.15
C TYR A 80 7.25 4.89 5.86
N LEU A 81 7.66 6.16 5.92
CA LEU A 81 8.38 6.79 4.82
C LEU A 81 9.77 6.18 4.61
N GLU A 82 10.50 5.89 5.70
CA GLU A 82 11.78 5.18 5.65
C GLU A 82 11.63 3.78 5.04
N GLU A 83 10.61 3.02 5.48
CA GLU A 83 10.27 1.72 4.89
C GLU A 83 10.00 1.84 3.38
N MET A 84 9.12 2.76 2.97
CA MET A 84 8.83 3.04 1.57
C MET A 84 10.10 3.38 0.77
N ALA A 85 10.96 4.23 1.33
CA ALA A 85 12.23 4.62 0.72
C ALA A 85 13.21 3.44 0.56
N GLY A 86 13.15 2.43 1.43
CA GLY A 86 13.97 1.23 1.31
C GLY A 86 13.52 0.28 0.18
N ILE A 87 12.22 0.22 -0.09
CA ILE A 87 11.63 -0.80 -0.98
C ILE A 87 11.22 -0.29 -2.37
N ALA A 88 11.03 1.03 -2.53
CA ALA A 88 10.46 1.60 -3.75
C ALA A 88 11.51 1.73 -4.87
N GLU A 89 11.27 1.08 -6.00
CA GLU A 89 12.09 1.14 -7.22
C GLU A 89 11.79 2.38 -8.09
N MET A 90 11.21 3.41 -7.48
CA MET A 90 10.77 4.64 -8.13
C MET A 90 10.90 5.84 -7.17
N PRO A 91 10.76 7.08 -7.66
CA PRO A 91 10.76 8.26 -6.81
C PRO A 91 9.71 8.18 -5.69
N VAL A 92 10.07 8.66 -4.50
CA VAL A 92 9.20 8.69 -3.33
C VAL A 92 8.68 10.09 -3.07
N SER A 93 7.37 10.24 -2.84
CA SER A 93 6.74 11.50 -2.43
C SER A 93 6.26 11.45 -0.97
N CYS A 94 6.32 12.58 -0.26
CA CYS A 94 5.75 12.69 1.08
C CYS A 94 5.09 14.04 1.31
N HIS A 95 3.80 14.03 1.66
CA HIS A 95 3.02 15.24 1.93
C HIS A 95 2.27 15.08 3.27
N PRO A 96 2.93 15.26 4.43
CA PRO A 96 2.30 15.06 5.74
C PRO A 96 1.32 16.19 6.09
N ASN A 97 0.49 15.96 7.11
CA ASN A 97 -0.27 17.04 7.74
C ASN A 97 0.65 17.98 8.53
N ALA A 98 0.18 19.19 8.82
CA ALA A 98 0.82 20.11 9.77
C ALA A 98 0.57 19.62 11.22
N GLY A 99 1.22 18.51 11.58
CA GLY A 99 0.99 17.79 12.83
C GLY A 99 -0.32 16.99 12.85
N LEU A 100 -0.66 16.46 14.01
CA LEU A 100 -1.96 15.81 14.25
C LEU A 100 -3.03 16.87 14.56
N PRO A 101 -4.31 16.65 14.17
CA PRO A 101 -5.38 17.58 14.50
C PRO A 101 -5.61 17.64 16.02
N ASN A 102 -5.86 18.84 16.54
CA ASN A 102 -6.21 19.05 17.93
C ASN A 102 -7.67 18.63 18.22
N ALA A 103 -8.12 18.78 19.47
CA ALA A 103 -9.48 18.39 19.88
C ALA A 103 -10.62 19.13 19.14
N PHE A 104 -10.30 20.25 18.48
CA PHE A 104 -11.22 21.03 17.65
C PHE A 104 -11.10 20.71 16.16
N GLY A 105 -10.20 19.79 15.77
CA GLY A 105 -9.94 19.43 14.38
C GLY A 105 -9.00 20.40 13.65
N GLU A 106 -8.35 21.31 14.36
CA GLU A 106 -7.42 22.30 13.81
C GLU A 106 -5.98 21.79 13.86
N TYR A 107 -5.09 22.40 13.09
CA TYR A 107 -3.68 22.03 12.98
C TYR A 107 -2.79 23.17 13.48
N ASP A 108 -2.09 22.93 14.60
CA ASP A 108 -1.33 23.95 15.31
C ASP A 108 0.17 23.97 14.94
N GLU A 109 0.65 22.99 14.16
CA GLU A 109 2.07 22.88 13.80
C GLU A 109 2.49 24.02 12.87
N THR A 110 3.55 24.73 13.24
CA THR A 110 4.02 25.91 12.50
C THR A 110 4.85 25.52 11.27
N PRO A 111 4.98 26.42 10.27
CA PRO A 111 5.85 26.23 9.12
C PRO A 111 7.28 25.76 9.47
N ASP A 112 7.90 26.36 10.48
CA ASP A 112 9.27 26.02 10.92
C ASP A 112 9.37 24.58 11.43
N VAL A 113 8.36 24.10 12.17
CA VAL A 113 8.35 22.73 12.70
C VAL A 113 8.20 21.74 11.55
N THR A 114 7.16 21.88 10.71
CA THR A 114 6.92 20.96 9.59
C THR A 114 8.12 20.91 8.63
N SER A 115 8.67 22.07 8.27
CA SER A 115 9.81 22.16 7.34
C SER A 115 11.10 21.58 7.91
N SER A 116 11.35 21.74 9.22
CA SER A 116 12.52 21.13 9.87
C SER A 116 12.52 19.61 9.78
N ILE A 117 11.36 18.97 9.99
CA ILE A 117 11.22 17.51 9.92
C ILE A 117 11.32 17.03 8.47
N ILE A 118 10.67 17.73 7.52
CA ILE A 118 10.77 17.39 6.09
C ILE A 118 12.22 17.51 5.59
N ARG A 119 12.98 18.50 6.08
CA ARG A 119 14.41 18.60 5.80
C ARG A 119 15.16 17.36 6.28
N GLU A 120 14.89 16.83 7.46
CA GLU A 120 15.50 15.58 7.92
C GLU A 120 15.19 14.41 6.97
N PHE A 121 13.99 14.33 6.39
CA PHE A 121 13.65 13.31 5.39
C PHE A 121 14.47 13.44 4.12
N ALA A 122 14.68 14.69 3.66
CA ALA A 122 15.49 14.98 2.50
C ALA A 122 16.98 14.64 2.76
N GLU A 123 17.52 15.04 3.90
CA GLU A 123 18.92 14.75 4.30
C GLU A 123 19.17 13.25 4.50
N ALA A 124 18.18 12.51 5.01
CA ALA A 124 18.23 11.05 5.11
C ALA A 124 18.07 10.33 3.77
N GLY A 125 17.74 11.06 2.70
CA GLY A 125 17.54 10.49 1.37
C GLY A 125 16.27 9.66 1.27
N PHE A 126 15.19 10.02 1.97
CA PHE A 126 13.92 9.29 1.93
C PHE A 126 12.98 9.75 0.82
N VAL A 127 13.14 10.98 0.34
CA VAL A 127 12.16 11.64 -0.55
C VAL A 127 12.78 12.19 -1.83
N ASN A 128 11.95 12.23 -2.87
CA ASN A 128 12.19 12.88 -4.15
C ASN A 128 11.26 14.07 -4.36
N ILE A 129 10.05 14.01 -3.79
CA ILE A 129 9.01 15.05 -3.89
C ILE A 129 8.46 15.29 -2.47
N VAL A 130 8.34 16.55 -2.08
CA VAL A 130 7.83 16.95 -0.77
C VAL A 130 6.72 18.00 -0.91
N GLY A 131 5.88 18.11 0.11
CA GLY A 131 4.72 18.98 0.10
C GLY A 131 3.98 18.91 1.43
N GLY A 132 2.70 19.29 1.42
CA GLY A 132 1.85 19.33 2.61
C GLY A 132 0.44 18.85 2.30
N CYS A 133 -0.23 18.33 3.33
CA CYS A 133 -1.64 17.94 3.28
C CYS A 133 -2.48 18.82 4.22
N CYS A 134 -3.28 18.24 5.11
CA CYS A 134 -4.21 18.99 5.94
C CYS A 134 -3.44 19.88 6.94
N GLY A 135 -3.93 21.10 7.14
CA GLY A 135 -3.31 22.10 8.03
C GLY A 135 -2.14 22.88 7.41
N THR A 136 -1.59 22.43 6.29
CA THR A 136 -0.52 23.17 5.62
C THR A 136 -1.07 24.36 4.84
N VAL A 137 -0.36 25.49 4.89
CA VAL A 137 -0.71 26.73 4.18
C VAL A 137 0.47 27.18 3.31
N PRO A 138 0.32 28.23 2.46
CA PRO A 138 1.44 28.69 1.63
C PRO A 138 2.74 28.98 2.39
N ALA A 139 2.65 29.47 3.63
CA ALA A 139 3.81 29.70 4.49
C ALA A 139 4.55 28.39 4.84
N HIS A 140 3.84 27.27 5.04
CA HIS A 140 4.48 25.96 5.21
C HIS A 140 5.23 25.55 3.95
N ILE A 141 4.62 25.75 2.78
CA ILE A 141 5.25 25.37 1.50
C ILE A 141 6.52 26.19 1.24
N GLU A 142 6.50 27.50 1.51
CA GLU A 142 7.67 28.37 1.42
C GLU A 142 8.81 27.89 2.33
N ALA A 143 8.49 27.62 3.61
CA ALA A 143 9.46 27.09 4.56
C ALA A 143 10.01 25.72 4.15
N ILE A 144 9.17 24.84 3.60
CA ILE A 144 9.61 23.52 3.09
C ILE A 144 10.58 23.69 1.92
N VAL A 145 10.26 24.56 0.95
CA VAL A 145 11.11 24.82 -0.21
C VAL A 145 12.48 25.33 0.23
N ASP A 146 12.51 26.31 1.14
CA ASP A 146 13.75 26.87 1.67
C ASP A 146 14.57 25.81 2.44
N ALA A 147 13.90 24.98 3.24
CA ALA A 147 14.56 23.97 4.06
C ALA A 147 15.18 22.82 3.25
N VAL A 148 14.58 22.45 2.11
CA VAL A 148 15.12 21.38 1.24
C VAL A 148 16.00 21.89 0.10
N ALA A 149 16.14 23.21 -0.04
CA ALA A 149 16.93 23.82 -1.10
C ALA A 149 18.39 23.35 -1.07
N GLY A 150 18.89 22.85 -2.21
CA GLY A 150 20.26 22.38 -2.36
C GLY A 150 20.53 20.96 -1.85
N ILE A 151 19.54 20.28 -1.26
CA ILE A 151 19.64 18.88 -0.88
C ILE A 151 19.34 18.00 -2.12
N PRO A 152 20.21 17.05 -2.48
CA PRO A 152 19.94 16.17 -3.61
C PRO A 152 18.75 15.24 -3.30
N PRO A 153 17.91 14.92 -4.31
CA PRO A 153 16.80 13.99 -4.11
C PRO A 153 17.32 12.58 -3.83
N ARG A 154 16.48 11.76 -3.17
CA ARG A 154 16.74 10.33 -2.94
C ARG A 154 17.21 9.63 -4.22
N THR A 155 18.28 8.85 -4.10
CA THR A 155 18.72 7.95 -5.18
C THR A 155 17.84 6.71 -5.15
N VAL A 156 17.17 6.41 -6.27
CA VAL A 156 16.32 5.22 -6.39
C VAL A 156 17.19 3.96 -6.33
N PRO A 157 16.94 3.02 -5.41
CA PRO A 157 17.73 1.82 -5.27
C PRO A 157 17.49 0.88 -6.45
N THR A 158 18.53 0.15 -6.85
CA THR A 158 18.38 -1.03 -7.70
C THR A 158 18.21 -2.23 -6.78
N LEU A 159 17.05 -2.88 -6.82
CA LEU A 159 16.75 -4.04 -6.00
C LEU A 159 16.88 -5.32 -6.83
N GLU A 160 17.30 -6.41 -6.18
CA GLU A 160 17.29 -7.71 -6.85
C GLU A 160 15.85 -8.13 -7.17
N PRO A 161 15.58 -8.64 -8.38
CA PRO A 161 14.29 -9.21 -8.71
C PRO A 161 13.95 -10.37 -7.76
N ARG A 162 12.80 -10.27 -7.10
CA ARG A 162 12.25 -11.31 -6.22
C ARG A 162 10.77 -11.51 -6.51
N CYS A 163 10.24 -12.68 -6.19
CA CYS A 163 8.79 -12.87 -6.21
C CYS A 163 8.20 -12.18 -4.98
N ARG A 164 7.56 -11.02 -5.19
CA ARG A 164 6.94 -10.22 -4.14
C ARG A 164 5.42 -10.36 -4.25
N LEU A 165 4.82 -10.86 -3.18
CA LEU A 165 3.38 -11.07 -3.04
C LEU A 165 2.86 -10.20 -1.90
N SER A 166 1.55 -10.03 -1.86
CA SER A 166 0.91 -9.23 -0.82
C SER A 166 -0.48 -9.75 -0.48
N GLY A 167 -0.72 -9.92 0.82
CA GLY A 167 -2.05 -9.81 1.42
C GLY A 167 -2.14 -8.46 2.14
N LEU A 168 -2.54 -8.49 3.42
CA LEU A 168 -2.35 -7.35 4.34
C LEU A 168 -0.87 -7.15 4.73
N GLU A 169 -0.10 -8.23 4.66
CA GLU A 169 1.36 -8.27 4.87
C GLU A 169 2.08 -8.59 3.55
N PRO A 170 3.33 -8.12 3.39
CA PRO A 170 4.16 -8.53 2.28
C PRO A 170 4.64 -9.98 2.47
N PHE A 171 4.85 -10.69 1.36
CA PHE A 171 5.53 -11.98 1.37
C PHE A 171 6.48 -12.06 0.19
N THR A 172 7.78 -12.20 0.47
CA THR A 172 8.82 -12.21 -0.55
C THR A 172 9.52 -13.57 -0.59
N ILE A 173 9.58 -14.17 -1.79
CA ILE A 173 10.29 -15.42 -2.06
C ILE A 173 11.57 -15.09 -2.84
N GLY A 174 12.72 -15.51 -2.31
CA GLY A 174 14.04 -15.35 -2.89
C GLY A 174 14.94 -16.58 -2.67
N PRO A 175 16.21 -16.53 -3.12
CA PRO A 175 17.17 -17.63 -2.98
C PRO A 175 17.47 -18.06 -1.54
N ASP A 176 17.26 -17.14 -0.60
CA ASP A 176 17.44 -17.28 0.85
C ASP A 176 16.17 -17.72 1.59
N SER A 177 15.03 -17.82 0.89
CA SER A 177 13.77 -18.27 1.49
C SER A 177 13.75 -19.79 1.73
N LEU A 178 13.07 -20.20 2.80
CA LEU A 178 12.67 -21.60 2.96
C LEU A 178 11.58 -21.98 1.94
N PHE A 179 11.22 -23.26 1.91
CA PHE A 179 10.11 -23.74 1.09
C PHE A 179 8.82 -22.99 1.43
N ALA A 180 8.16 -22.45 0.40
CA ALA A 180 6.91 -21.72 0.52
C ALA A 180 5.73 -22.67 0.30
N ASN A 181 4.91 -22.88 1.34
CA ASN A 181 3.75 -23.74 1.29
C ASN A 181 2.51 -22.95 0.82
N ILE A 182 1.82 -23.50 -0.17
CA ILE A 182 0.50 -23.05 -0.61
C ILE A 182 -0.53 -24.03 -0.05
N GLY A 183 -1.46 -23.55 0.78
CA GLY A 183 -2.53 -24.36 1.34
C GLY A 183 -3.58 -24.72 0.30
N GLU A 184 -3.79 -26.01 0.05
CA GLU A 184 -4.66 -26.55 -1.00
C GLU A 184 -6.12 -26.82 -0.60
N ARG A 185 -6.47 -26.71 0.69
CA ARG A 185 -7.76 -27.24 1.22
C ARG A 185 -8.95 -26.31 0.98
N THR A 186 -8.72 -25.09 0.52
CA THR A 186 -9.72 -24.10 0.08
C THR A 186 -10.12 -24.36 -1.38
N ASN A 187 -10.40 -25.63 -1.69
CA ASN A 187 -10.63 -26.12 -3.03
C ASN A 187 -11.89 -26.99 -3.06
N VAL A 188 -12.92 -26.57 -3.80
CA VAL A 188 -14.22 -27.25 -3.88
C VAL A 188 -14.10 -28.64 -4.50
N THR A 189 -13.22 -28.82 -5.48
CA THR A 189 -12.99 -30.14 -6.10
C THR A 189 -12.24 -31.08 -5.15
N GLY A 190 -11.20 -30.58 -4.47
CA GLY A 190 -10.23 -31.36 -3.70
C GLY A 190 -10.57 -31.58 -2.22
N SER A 191 -11.43 -30.77 -1.63
CA SER A 191 -11.71 -30.78 -0.18
C SER A 191 -13.20 -30.98 0.09
N LYS A 192 -13.58 -32.20 0.51
CA LYS A 192 -14.98 -32.54 0.84
C LYS A 192 -15.61 -31.55 1.84
N LYS A 193 -14.88 -31.22 2.92
CA LYS A 193 -15.35 -30.29 3.95
C LYS A 193 -15.59 -28.89 3.37
N PHE A 194 -14.66 -28.39 2.55
CA PHE A 194 -14.79 -27.05 1.97
C PHE A 194 -15.96 -26.99 0.97
N ARG A 195 -16.11 -28.01 0.11
CA ARG A 195 -17.25 -28.12 -0.81
C ARG A 195 -18.60 -28.09 -0.10
N GLU A 196 -18.77 -28.86 0.97
CA GLU A 196 -20.00 -28.88 1.76
C GLU A 196 -20.31 -27.46 2.30
N LEU A 197 -19.31 -26.79 2.88
CA LEU A 197 -19.48 -25.44 3.41
C LEU A 197 -19.85 -24.39 2.33
N ILE A 198 -19.18 -24.42 1.17
CA ILE A 198 -19.47 -23.47 0.07
C ILE A 198 -20.86 -23.74 -0.53
N THR A 199 -21.22 -25.01 -0.74
CA THR A 199 -22.53 -25.39 -1.31
C THR A 199 -23.69 -25.02 -0.38
N GLU A 200 -23.47 -25.06 0.95
CA GLU A 200 -24.43 -24.66 1.96
C GLU A 200 -24.44 -23.14 2.22
N GLY A 201 -23.57 -22.36 1.56
CA GLY A 201 -23.43 -20.92 1.78
C GLY A 201 -22.81 -20.56 3.15
N ALA A 202 -22.15 -21.51 3.81
CA ALA A 202 -21.54 -21.36 5.13
C ALA A 202 -20.14 -20.72 5.04
N TYR A 203 -20.03 -19.56 4.40
CA TYR A 203 -18.76 -18.86 4.11
C TYR A 203 -17.94 -18.55 5.38
N GLU A 204 -18.57 -18.13 6.48
CA GLU A 204 -17.86 -17.89 7.75
C GLU A 204 -17.12 -19.14 8.25
N SER A 205 -17.75 -20.30 8.15
CA SER A 205 -17.13 -21.58 8.49
C SER A 205 -16.10 -22.03 7.46
N ALA A 206 -16.27 -21.65 6.19
CA ALA A 206 -15.29 -21.90 5.13
C ALA A 206 -13.98 -21.11 5.37
N VAL A 207 -14.06 -19.87 5.88
CA VAL A 207 -12.89 -19.06 6.26
C VAL A 207 -12.06 -19.77 7.33
N GLU A 208 -12.67 -20.52 8.25
CA GLU A 208 -11.93 -21.30 9.24
C GLU A 208 -11.07 -22.41 8.61
N VAL A 209 -11.42 -22.93 7.42
CA VAL A 209 -10.55 -23.84 6.66
C VAL A 209 -9.29 -23.11 6.18
N ALA A 210 -9.43 -21.89 5.66
CA ALA A 210 -8.31 -21.04 5.27
C ALA A 210 -7.40 -20.73 6.47
N ARG A 211 -7.99 -20.27 7.59
CA ARG A 211 -7.25 -19.91 8.81
C ARG A 211 -6.50 -21.10 9.40
N GLN A 212 -7.09 -22.29 9.41
CA GLN A 212 -6.41 -23.49 9.90
C GLN A 212 -5.15 -23.79 9.09
N GLN A 213 -5.17 -23.60 7.76
CA GLN A 213 -4.00 -23.82 6.91
C GLN A 213 -2.88 -22.83 7.24
N VAL A 214 -3.21 -21.54 7.40
CA VAL A 214 -2.24 -20.52 7.81
C VAL A 214 -1.65 -20.84 9.19
N ALA A 215 -2.48 -21.19 10.16
CA ALA A 215 -2.03 -21.60 11.51
C ALA A 215 -1.17 -22.88 11.49
N SER A 216 -1.30 -23.71 10.44
CA SER A 216 -0.49 -24.91 10.23
C SER A 216 0.76 -24.67 9.40
N GLY A 217 1.06 -23.42 9.03
CA GLY A 217 2.29 -23.02 8.34
C GLY A 217 2.17 -22.74 6.85
N ALA A 218 0.96 -22.67 6.28
CA ALA A 218 0.77 -22.20 4.91
C ALA A 218 1.04 -20.68 4.84
N GLN A 219 1.90 -20.26 3.91
CA GLN A 219 2.21 -18.84 3.67
C GLN A 219 1.30 -18.22 2.62
N MET A 220 0.71 -19.06 1.77
CA MET A 220 -0.25 -18.69 0.73
C MET A 220 -1.40 -19.69 0.74
N LEU A 221 -2.51 -19.32 0.12
CA LEU A 221 -3.69 -20.17 -0.03
C LEU A 221 -4.04 -20.30 -1.51
N ASP A 222 -4.29 -21.53 -1.94
CA ASP A 222 -4.95 -21.81 -3.22
C ASP A 222 -6.46 -21.77 -3.01
N VAL A 223 -7.18 -20.99 -3.81
CA VAL A 223 -8.64 -20.89 -3.73
C VAL A 223 -9.23 -21.36 -5.04
N ASN A 224 -10.06 -22.40 -4.99
CA ASN A 224 -10.74 -22.95 -6.16
C ASN A 224 -12.24 -23.12 -5.86
N MET A 225 -13.06 -22.49 -6.71
CA MET A 225 -14.52 -22.52 -6.67
C MET A 225 -15.12 -23.19 -7.91
N ASP A 226 -14.36 -24.02 -8.60
CA ASP A 226 -14.80 -24.68 -9.83
C ASP A 226 -15.63 -25.91 -9.49
N GLU A 227 -16.92 -25.84 -9.77
CA GLU A 227 -17.87 -26.95 -9.62
C GLU A 227 -19.08 -26.74 -10.54
N GLY A 228 -19.56 -27.80 -11.18
CA GLY A 228 -20.57 -27.70 -12.23
C GLY A 228 -21.96 -27.22 -11.76
N LEU A 229 -22.21 -27.24 -10.46
CA LEU A 229 -23.47 -26.83 -9.84
C LEU A 229 -23.35 -25.50 -9.06
N LEU A 230 -22.18 -24.86 -9.07
CA LEU A 230 -21.91 -23.61 -8.36
C LEU A 230 -21.79 -22.46 -9.36
N ASP A 231 -22.28 -21.27 -9.00
CA ASP A 231 -21.84 -20.05 -9.67
C ASP A 231 -20.41 -19.73 -9.20
N SER A 232 -19.41 -20.20 -9.94
CA SER A 232 -18.00 -20.04 -9.57
C SER A 232 -17.56 -18.58 -9.51
N VAL A 233 -18.18 -17.68 -10.28
CA VAL A 233 -17.83 -16.25 -10.26
C VAL A 233 -18.34 -15.59 -9.00
N GLU A 234 -19.61 -15.83 -8.65
CA GLU A 234 -20.21 -15.32 -7.41
C GLU A 234 -19.49 -15.89 -6.18
N ALA A 235 -19.21 -17.20 -6.17
CA ALA A 235 -18.54 -17.86 -5.05
C ALA A 235 -17.11 -17.35 -4.84
N MET A 236 -16.33 -17.16 -5.91
CA MET A 236 -14.98 -16.59 -5.84
C MET A 236 -14.98 -15.13 -5.39
N THR A 237 -16.00 -14.36 -5.76
CA THR A 237 -16.13 -12.96 -5.35
C THR A 237 -16.55 -12.83 -3.88
N THR A 238 -17.31 -13.80 -3.37
CA THR A 238 -17.87 -13.79 -2.00
C THR A 238 -16.88 -14.29 -0.95
N PHE A 239 -16.10 -15.32 -1.27
CA PHE A 239 -15.13 -15.95 -0.35
C PHE A 239 -13.80 -15.21 -0.30
#